data_AF-A0A7W4AV96-F1
#
_entry.id   AF-A0A7W4AV96-F1
#
_cell.length_a   1.000
_cell.length_b   1.000
_cell.length_c   1.000
_cell.angle_alpha   90.00
_cell.angle_beta   90.00
_cell.angle_gamma   90.00
#
_symmetry.space_group_name_H-M   'P 1'
#
loop_
_entity.id
_entity.type
_entity.pdbx_description
1 polymer ?
#
loop_
_entity_poly.entity_id
_entity_poly.type
_entity_poly.pdbx_seq_one_letter_code
_entity_poly.pdbx_strand_id
1 'polypeptide(L)'
;MPVRIPDNLPAAGILESENIFVMSETRAANQDIRPMRVLILNLMPNKIETETQLLRLLGNTPLQVGVDLLRIHDKESKHTSVDHMNTFYRDFEEIKHNNYDGLIITGAPLGQIDFKDVVYWDHIREIIDWSQQHVTSVLFLCWAAHAGFYHLYNLERKLLATKRSGVFNHRRTSDPHPLLRGFDDEFFAPHSRFAEMDIEQVRQHPDLDVLAESDDAGAYIVLSRDNRNVFVMGHPEYQKDTLNDEYVRDKGLDLNPDIPQNYYRQDDPNQDPIVRWHSHGSLLISNWLNYYVYQLTPYDLSDMNAKTPWESKK
;
A
#
# COMPACT_ATOMS: atom_id res chain seq x y z
N MET A 1 3.36 -0.45 -19.32
CA MET A 1 4.53 0.02 -20.09
C MET A 1 4.09 1.18 -20.97
N PRO A 2 4.87 2.26 -21.07
CA PRO A 2 4.53 3.42 -21.89
C PRO A 2 4.53 3.09 -23.37
N VAL A 3 3.74 3.84 -24.14
CA VAL A 3 3.78 3.77 -25.61
C VAL A 3 5.02 4.51 -26.09
N ARG A 4 5.79 3.87 -26.98
CA ARG A 4 6.88 4.52 -27.71
C ARG A 4 6.28 5.38 -28.81
N ILE A 5 6.60 6.67 -28.81
CA ILE A 5 6.15 7.62 -29.83
C ILE A 5 7.34 8.37 -30.45
N PRO A 6 7.22 8.84 -31.71
CA PRO A 6 8.20 9.75 -32.29
C PRO A 6 8.40 11.00 -31.43
N ASP A 7 9.65 11.44 -31.27
CA ASP A 7 10.03 12.55 -30.37
C ASP A 7 9.24 13.85 -30.64
N ASN A 8 8.85 14.07 -31.91
CA ASN A 8 8.14 15.28 -32.35
C ASN A 8 6.62 15.07 -32.53
N LEU A 9 6.04 14.00 -32.00
CA LEU A 9 4.59 13.76 -32.12
C LEU A 9 3.83 14.79 -31.26
N PRO A 10 2.94 15.63 -31.84
CA PRO A 10 2.22 16.65 -31.07
C PRO A 10 1.35 16.08 -29.94
N ALA A 11 0.90 14.83 -30.07
CA ALA A 11 0.16 14.12 -29.04
C ALA A 11 0.96 13.92 -27.74
N ALA A 12 2.31 13.99 -27.78
CA ALA A 12 3.14 13.88 -26.59
C ALA A 12 2.76 14.92 -25.53
N GLY A 13 2.64 16.20 -25.93
CA GLY A 13 2.30 17.28 -25.01
C GLY A 13 0.88 17.17 -24.44
N ILE A 14 -0.07 16.67 -25.24
CA ILE A 14 -1.46 16.44 -24.78
C ILE A 14 -1.46 15.31 -23.74
N LEU A 15 -0.84 14.17 -24.06
CA LEU A 15 -0.76 13.02 -23.16
C LEU A 15 -0.01 13.37 -21.87
N GLU A 16 1.08 14.13 -21.96
CA GLU A 16 1.80 14.63 -20.77
C GLU A 16 0.92 15.55 -19.91
N SER A 17 0.09 16.41 -20.52
CA SER A 17 -0.83 17.27 -19.77
C SER A 17 -1.96 16.49 -19.07
N GLU A 18 -2.28 15.29 -19.58
CA GLU A 18 -3.20 14.34 -18.97
C GLU A 18 -2.50 13.40 -17.96
N ASN A 19 -1.24 13.70 -17.62
CA ASN A 19 -0.37 12.84 -16.80
C ASN A 19 -0.22 11.42 -17.37
N ILE A 20 -0.34 11.24 -18.69
CA ILE A 20 -0.07 10.01 -19.42
C ILE A 20 1.40 9.98 -19.85
N PHE A 21 2.15 9.03 -19.28
CA PHE A 21 3.55 8.84 -19.61
C PHE A 21 3.71 8.24 -21.01
N VAL A 22 4.41 8.98 -21.88
CA VAL A 22 4.84 8.56 -23.20
C VAL A 22 6.36 8.46 -23.24
N MET A 23 6.87 7.51 -24.02
CA MET A 23 8.31 7.32 -24.16
C MET A 23 8.75 7.79 -25.55
N SER A 24 9.66 8.76 -25.57
CA SER A 24 10.32 9.18 -26.81
C SER A 24 11.19 8.04 -27.35
N GLU A 25 11.44 8.00 -28.66
CA GLU A 25 12.24 6.94 -29.27
C GLU A 25 13.67 6.96 -28.74
N THR A 26 14.21 8.16 -28.53
CA THR A 26 15.54 8.39 -27.97
C THR A 26 15.64 7.85 -26.54
N ARG A 27 14.58 7.98 -25.71
CA ARG A 27 14.57 7.44 -24.35
C ARG A 27 14.39 5.92 -24.35
N ALA A 28 13.53 5.39 -25.23
CA ALA A 28 13.30 3.95 -25.36
C ALA A 28 14.56 3.19 -25.79
N ALA A 29 15.38 3.78 -26.68
CA ALA A 29 16.60 3.15 -27.18
C ALA A 29 17.71 3.02 -26.13
N ASN A 30 17.66 3.82 -25.06
CA ASN A 30 18.67 3.86 -24.00
C ASN A 30 18.12 3.33 -22.66
N GLN A 31 16.95 2.69 -22.65
CA GLN A 31 16.36 2.18 -21.43
C GLN A 31 16.93 0.81 -21.09
N ASP A 32 17.67 0.73 -20.00
CA ASP A 32 17.99 -0.54 -19.36
C ASP A 32 16.86 -0.95 -18.42
N ILE A 33 16.28 -2.13 -18.67
CA ILE A 33 15.24 -2.73 -17.82
C ILE A 33 15.89 -3.79 -16.94
N ARG A 34 15.76 -3.66 -15.62
CA ARG A 34 16.16 -4.69 -14.65
C ARG A 34 14.96 -5.19 -13.84
N PRO A 35 15.05 -6.39 -13.23
CA PRO A 35 14.05 -6.81 -12.25
C PRO A 35 13.95 -5.81 -11.09
N MET A 36 12.72 -5.53 -10.67
CA MET A 36 12.44 -4.72 -9.48
C MET A 36 12.63 -5.57 -8.23
N ARG A 37 13.16 -4.99 -7.16
CA ARG A 37 13.31 -5.58 -5.84
C ARG A 37 12.28 -4.96 -4.91
N VAL A 38 11.29 -5.74 -4.51
CA VAL A 38 10.26 -5.33 -3.55
C VAL A 38 10.43 -6.10 -2.24
N LEU A 39 10.52 -5.37 -1.14
CA LEU A 39 10.53 -5.94 0.21
C LEU A 39 9.11 -5.96 0.77
N ILE A 40 8.73 -7.00 1.50
CA ILE A 40 7.46 -7.05 2.24
C ILE A 40 7.74 -7.28 3.72
N LEU A 41 7.51 -6.27 4.55
CA LEU A 41 7.43 -6.43 6.00
C LEU A 41 6.04 -6.93 6.38
N ASN A 42 5.91 -8.25 6.52
CA ASN A 42 4.64 -8.89 6.83
C ASN A 42 4.40 -8.93 8.35
N LEU A 43 3.52 -8.08 8.84
CA LEU A 43 3.08 -7.97 10.24
C LEU A 43 1.73 -8.68 10.51
N MET A 44 1.09 -9.25 9.48
CA MET A 44 -0.19 -9.94 9.62
C MET A 44 -0.05 -11.27 10.37
N PRO A 45 -1.06 -11.73 11.12
CA PRO A 45 -1.00 -13.01 11.84
C PRO A 45 -1.01 -14.21 10.87
N ASN A 46 -1.77 -14.14 9.78
CA ASN A 46 -1.84 -15.19 8.75
C ASN A 46 -0.86 -14.88 7.61
N LYS A 47 0.41 -15.27 7.78
CA LYS A 47 1.50 -14.90 6.87
C LYS A 47 1.25 -15.35 5.43
N ILE A 48 0.94 -16.63 5.23
CA ILE A 48 0.80 -17.25 3.90
C ILE A 48 -0.39 -16.66 3.14
N GLU A 49 -1.49 -16.37 3.81
CA GLU A 49 -2.64 -15.72 3.18
C GLU A 49 -2.28 -14.32 2.68
N THR A 50 -1.65 -13.50 3.55
CA THR A 50 -1.20 -12.15 3.19
C THR A 50 -0.14 -12.16 2.09
N GLU A 51 0.81 -13.09 2.13
CA GLU A 51 1.79 -13.32 1.06
C GLU A 51 1.07 -13.56 -0.26
N THR A 52 0.11 -14.50 -0.28
CA THR A 52 -0.65 -14.87 -1.48
C THR A 52 -1.46 -13.70 -2.02
N GLN A 53 -2.10 -12.91 -1.15
CA GLN A 53 -2.87 -11.72 -1.51
C GLN A 53 -2.00 -10.66 -2.20
N LEU A 54 -0.86 -10.32 -1.58
CA LEU A 54 0.04 -9.30 -2.11
C LEU A 54 0.74 -9.78 -3.40
N LEU A 55 1.24 -11.01 -3.42
CA LEU A 55 1.91 -11.58 -4.59
C LEU A 55 0.96 -11.69 -5.81
N ARG A 56 -0.34 -11.94 -5.59
CA ARG A 56 -1.34 -11.92 -6.66
C ARG A 56 -1.45 -10.54 -7.31
N LEU A 57 -1.43 -9.47 -6.52
CA LEU A 57 -1.47 -8.10 -7.04
C LEU A 57 -0.14 -7.70 -7.70
N LEU A 58 0.98 -8.02 -7.06
CA LEU A 58 2.32 -7.76 -7.60
C LEU A 58 2.61 -8.53 -8.90
N GLY A 59 1.97 -9.70 -9.09
CA GLY A 59 2.07 -10.48 -10.32
C GLY A 59 1.28 -9.92 -11.51
N ASN A 60 0.44 -8.90 -11.31
CA ASN A 60 -0.39 -8.31 -12.37
C ASN A 60 0.35 -7.16 -13.10
N THR A 61 1.56 -7.43 -13.55
CA THR A 61 2.41 -6.48 -14.27
C THR A 61 3.34 -7.22 -15.24
N PRO A 62 3.70 -6.63 -16.39
CA PRO A 62 4.72 -7.20 -17.27
C PRO A 62 6.16 -7.05 -16.71
N LEU A 63 6.36 -6.29 -15.63
CA LEU A 63 7.67 -6.12 -14.99
C LEU A 63 8.04 -7.37 -14.18
N GLN A 64 9.31 -7.77 -14.22
CA GLN A 64 9.80 -8.81 -13.32
C GLN A 64 9.98 -8.22 -11.91
N VAL A 65 9.26 -8.75 -10.93
CA VAL A 65 9.33 -8.32 -9.52
C VAL A 65 9.92 -9.46 -8.68
N GLY A 66 11.14 -9.26 -8.17
CA GLY A 66 11.75 -10.08 -7.13
C GLY A 66 11.28 -9.63 -5.76
N VAL A 67 10.81 -10.57 -4.94
CA VAL A 67 10.24 -10.28 -3.62
C VAL A 67 11.09 -10.90 -2.53
N ASP A 68 11.51 -10.07 -1.57
CA ASP A 68 12.06 -10.52 -0.29
C ASP A 68 11.00 -10.35 0.82
N LEU A 69 10.88 -11.33 1.72
CA LEU A 69 9.98 -11.25 2.88
C LEU A 69 10.80 -10.92 4.13
N LEU A 70 10.39 -9.88 4.86
CA LEU A 70 11.04 -9.43 6.09
C LEU A 70 10.19 -9.80 7.31
N ARG A 71 10.82 -10.37 8.33
CA ARG A 71 10.20 -10.58 9.65
C ARG A 71 10.65 -9.49 10.62
N ILE A 72 9.76 -9.13 11.55
CA ILE A 72 10.04 -8.09 12.56
C ILE A 72 10.83 -8.61 13.77
N HIS A 73 10.77 -9.92 14.03
CA HIS A 73 11.46 -10.57 15.15
C HIS A 73 11.53 -12.10 14.98
N ASP A 74 12.39 -12.74 15.76
CA ASP A 74 12.57 -14.20 15.83
C ASP A 74 11.47 -14.97 16.57
N LYS A 75 10.48 -14.29 17.17
CA LYS A 75 9.40 -15.02 17.87
C LYS A 75 8.60 -15.87 16.88
N GLU A 76 8.25 -17.07 17.32
CA GLU A 76 7.38 -17.97 16.57
C GLU A 76 6.08 -17.28 16.14
N SER A 77 5.73 -17.42 14.87
CA SER A 77 4.47 -16.92 14.34
C SER A 77 3.31 -17.77 14.88
N LYS A 78 2.24 -17.12 15.36
CA LYS A 78 1.08 -17.82 15.94
C LYS A 78 0.39 -18.79 14.98
N HIS A 79 0.49 -18.55 13.67
CA HIS A 79 -0.23 -19.32 12.63
C HIS A 79 0.67 -19.81 11.50
N THR A 80 1.99 -19.74 11.64
CA THR A 80 2.92 -20.08 10.56
C THR A 80 4.05 -20.94 11.10
N SER A 81 4.40 -22.01 10.38
CA SER A 81 5.46 -22.92 10.81
C SER A 81 6.81 -22.21 10.86
N VAL A 82 7.64 -22.64 11.82
CA VAL A 82 9.02 -22.16 11.97
C VAL A 82 9.82 -22.43 10.68
N ASP A 83 9.59 -23.56 10.02
CA ASP A 83 10.24 -23.92 8.76
C ASP A 83 9.96 -22.94 7.63
N HIS A 84 8.70 -22.47 7.49
CA HIS A 84 8.34 -21.46 6.50
C HIS A 84 9.07 -20.14 6.78
N MET A 85 9.05 -19.69 8.04
CA MET A 85 9.72 -18.46 8.45
C MET A 85 11.23 -18.54 8.19
N ASN A 86 11.90 -19.63 8.59
CA ASN A 86 13.35 -19.77 8.42
C ASN A 86 13.78 -19.93 6.96
N THR A 87 12.91 -20.48 6.10
CA THR A 87 13.24 -20.70 4.69
C THR A 87 13.06 -19.44 3.85
N PHE A 88 12.00 -18.67 4.11
CA PHE A 88 11.55 -17.60 3.20
C PHE A 88 11.68 -16.19 3.76
N TYR A 89 11.80 -16.02 5.08
CA TYR A 89 11.92 -14.69 5.70
C TYR A 89 13.38 -14.35 6.01
N ARG A 90 13.70 -13.06 5.86
CA ARG A 90 14.97 -12.44 6.22
C ARG A 90 14.84 -11.64 7.50
N ASP A 91 15.95 -11.50 8.20
CA ASP A 91 16.09 -10.56 9.30
C ASP A 91 16.51 -9.18 8.79
N PHE A 92 16.16 -8.14 9.55
CA PHE A 92 16.51 -6.78 9.19
C PHE A 92 18.02 -6.58 9.09
N GLU A 93 18.78 -7.22 9.99
CA GLU A 93 20.25 -7.19 9.99
C GLU A 93 20.88 -7.72 8.69
N GLU A 94 20.22 -8.67 8.02
CA GLU A 94 20.71 -9.25 6.76
C GLU A 94 20.51 -8.33 5.56
N ILE A 95 19.51 -7.44 5.64
CA ILE A 95 19.06 -6.63 4.49
C ILE A 95 19.27 -5.13 4.67
N LYS A 96 19.65 -4.66 5.87
CA LYS A 96 19.83 -3.22 6.16
C LYS A 96 20.88 -2.51 5.30
N HIS A 97 21.78 -3.26 4.66
CA HIS A 97 22.78 -2.73 3.74
C HIS A 97 22.35 -2.79 2.26
N ASN A 98 21.17 -3.34 1.98
CA ASN A 98 20.61 -3.42 0.63
C ASN A 98 19.73 -2.19 0.35
N ASN A 99 19.57 -1.89 -0.94
CA ASN A 99 18.56 -0.97 -1.43
C ASN A 99 17.45 -1.73 -2.18
N TYR A 100 16.24 -1.18 -2.14
CA TYR A 100 15.03 -1.76 -2.74
C TYR A 100 14.29 -0.71 -3.57
N ASP A 101 13.63 -1.16 -4.63
CA ASP A 101 12.77 -0.29 -5.43
C ASP A 101 11.45 0.01 -4.69
N GLY A 102 10.93 -0.98 -3.96
CA GLY A 102 9.68 -0.86 -3.23
C GLY A 102 9.70 -1.57 -1.87
N LEU A 103 8.94 -1.06 -0.92
CA LEU A 103 8.65 -1.71 0.36
C LEU A 103 7.15 -1.70 0.61
N ILE A 104 6.57 -2.84 0.98
CA ILE A 104 5.21 -2.92 1.50
C ILE A 104 5.29 -3.24 3.00
N ILE A 105 4.69 -2.40 3.84
CA ILE A 105 4.50 -2.68 5.26
C ILE A 105 3.02 -2.97 5.50
N THR A 106 2.70 -4.19 5.92
CA THR A 106 1.32 -4.65 6.04
C THR A 106 0.61 -4.11 7.27
N GLY A 107 -0.70 -4.30 7.35
CA GLY A 107 -1.43 -4.17 8.61
C GLY A 107 -0.90 -5.11 9.70
N ALA A 108 -1.34 -4.87 10.93
CA ALA A 108 -1.03 -5.66 12.11
C ALA A 108 -2.25 -5.68 13.04
N PRO A 109 -2.46 -6.74 13.84
CA PRO A 109 -3.57 -6.84 14.79
C PRO A 109 -3.29 -6.02 16.08
N LEU A 110 -2.90 -4.76 15.90
CA LEU A 110 -2.46 -3.82 16.94
C LEU A 110 -3.27 -2.51 16.92
N GLY A 111 -4.44 -2.52 16.26
CA GLY A 111 -5.24 -1.31 16.03
C GLY A 111 -5.69 -0.58 17.29
N GLN A 112 -5.82 -1.28 18.42
CA GLN A 112 -6.27 -0.74 19.70
C GLN A 112 -5.13 -0.47 20.70
N ILE A 113 -3.89 -0.84 20.37
CA ILE A 113 -2.73 -0.70 21.25
C ILE A 113 -1.98 0.57 20.89
N ASP A 114 -1.73 1.44 21.86
CA ASP A 114 -0.92 2.64 21.64
C ASP A 114 0.47 2.28 21.12
N PHE A 115 1.01 3.07 20.20
CA PHE A 115 2.28 2.77 19.54
C PHE A 115 3.42 2.54 20.54
N LYS A 116 3.44 3.30 21.63
CA LYS A 116 4.45 3.19 22.70
C LYS A 116 4.38 1.87 23.46
N ASP A 117 3.23 1.21 23.45
CA ASP A 117 3.00 -0.07 24.12
C ASP A 117 3.18 -1.27 23.16
N VAL A 118 3.45 -1.02 21.88
CA VAL A 118 3.76 -2.07 20.91
C VAL A 118 5.17 -2.58 21.17
N VAL A 119 5.28 -3.87 21.52
CA VAL A 119 6.54 -4.51 21.94
C VAL A 119 7.70 -4.33 20.95
N TYR A 120 7.42 -4.33 19.65
CA TYR A 120 8.41 -4.18 18.58
C TYR A 120 8.36 -2.79 17.91
N TRP A 121 7.83 -1.78 18.60
CA TRP A 121 7.70 -0.43 18.06
C TRP A 121 9.03 0.16 17.61
N ASP A 122 10.08 0.05 18.43
CA ASP A 122 11.39 0.61 18.07
C ASP A 122 12.00 -0.03 16.82
N HIS A 123 11.78 -1.34 16.61
CA HIS A 123 12.21 -2.03 15.38
C HIS A 123 11.43 -1.55 14.16
N ILE A 124 10.12 -1.28 14.33
CA ILE A 124 9.30 -0.71 13.24
C ILE A 124 9.79 0.68 12.88
N ARG A 125 10.08 1.53 13.88
CA ARG A 125 10.65 2.86 13.65
C ARG A 125 11.97 2.79 12.91
N GLU A 126 12.87 1.89 13.33
CA GLU A 126 14.16 1.68 12.67
C GLU A 126 14.00 1.30 11.19
N ILE A 127 13.09 0.38 10.87
CA ILE A 127 12.81 -0.03 9.49
C ILE A 127 12.19 1.13 8.69
N ILE A 128 11.29 1.91 9.29
CA ILE A 128 10.70 3.08 8.63
C ILE A 128 11.79 4.12 8.34
N ASP A 129 12.64 4.44 9.31
CA ASP A 129 13.75 5.39 9.14
C ASP A 129 14.73 4.92 8.06
N TRP A 130 15.13 3.65 8.11
CA TRP A 130 15.96 3.01 7.09
C TRP A 130 15.33 3.11 5.70
N SER A 131 14.02 2.88 5.61
CA SER A 131 13.31 2.90 4.33
C SER A 131 13.36 4.27 3.68
N GLN A 132 13.45 5.35 4.46
CA GLN A 132 13.58 6.73 3.97
C GLN A 132 14.90 7.01 3.23
N GLN A 133 15.87 6.08 3.30
CA GLN A 133 17.16 6.21 2.62
C GLN A 133 17.42 5.05 1.63
N HIS A 134 16.87 3.86 1.90
CA HIS A 134 17.22 2.64 1.18
C HIS A 134 16.12 2.11 0.25
N VAL A 135 14.93 2.70 0.28
CA VAL A 135 13.80 2.27 -0.54
C VAL A 135 13.28 3.44 -1.38
N THR A 136 13.03 3.26 -2.67
CA THR A 136 12.48 4.37 -3.50
C THR A 136 11.06 4.74 -3.11
N SER A 137 10.17 3.75 -2.97
CA SER A 137 8.78 3.99 -2.55
C SER A 137 8.30 2.98 -1.51
N VAL A 138 7.60 3.47 -0.50
CA VAL A 138 7.07 2.68 0.61
C VAL A 138 5.54 2.75 0.61
N LEU A 139 4.91 1.58 0.57
CA LEU A 139 3.46 1.39 0.68
C LEU A 139 3.10 0.89 2.08
N PHE A 140 2.41 1.72 2.85
CA PHE A 140 1.93 1.40 4.18
C PHE A 140 0.45 1.01 4.14
N LEU A 141 0.11 -0.19 4.63
CA LEU A 141 -1.26 -0.71 4.64
C LEU A 141 -1.87 -0.71 6.04
N CYS A 142 -3.13 -0.26 6.15
CA CYS A 142 -3.96 -0.28 7.35
C CYS A 142 -3.23 0.23 8.61
N TRP A 143 -2.91 -0.64 9.58
CA TRP A 143 -2.21 -0.25 10.81
C TRP A 143 -0.85 0.39 10.53
N ALA A 144 -0.11 -0.10 9.53
CA ALA A 144 1.18 0.47 9.17
C ALA A 144 1.04 1.88 8.60
N ALA A 145 -0.09 2.20 7.95
CA ALA A 145 -0.35 3.56 7.50
C ALA A 145 -0.42 4.53 8.68
N HIS A 146 -1.13 4.14 9.75
CA HIS A 146 -1.16 4.92 10.99
C HIS A 146 0.21 4.99 11.67
N ALA A 147 0.99 3.91 11.66
CA ALA A 147 2.35 3.91 12.20
C ALA A 147 3.26 4.88 11.45
N GLY A 148 3.18 4.91 10.12
CA GLY A 148 3.90 5.84 9.27
C GLY A 148 3.48 7.29 9.51
N PHE A 149 2.18 7.58 9.60
CA PHE A 149 1.68 8.91 9.98
C PHE A 149 2.22 9.39 11.33
N TYR A 150 2.20 8.51 12.32
CA TYR A 150 2.68 8.82 13.66
C TYR A 150 4.19 9.10 13.71
N HIS A 151 4.99 8.24 13.08
CA HIS A 151 6.45 8.32 13.17
C HIS A 151 7.05 9.39 12.24
N LEU A 152 6.56 9.52 11.00
CA LEU A 152 7.13 10.43 10.01
C LEU A 152 6.54 11.84 10.02
N TYR A 153 5.27 11.98 10.39
CA TYR A 153 4.52 13.25 10.28
C TYR A 153 3.93 13.74 11.61
N ASN A 154 4.19 13.02 12.71
CA ASN A 154 3.66 13.36 14.03
C ASN A 154 2.13 13.52 14.03
N LEU A 155 1.44 12.68 13.25
CA LEU A 155 -0.02 12.64 13.15
C LEU A 155 -0.57 11.44 13.92
N GLU A 156 -1.46 11.70 14.88
CA GLU A 156 -2.04 10.66 15.72
C GLU A 156 -3.38 10.16 15.15
N ARG A 157 -3.62 8.86 15.31
CA ARG A 157 -4.90 8.23 14.95
C ARG A 157 -5.90 8.37 16.10
N LYS A 158 -7.19 8.40 15.77
CA LYS A 158 -8.29 8.31 16.73
C LYS A 158 -8.79 6.87 16.77
N LEU A 159 -9.06 6.35 17.97
CA LEU A 159 -9.70 5.04 18.14
C LEU A 159 -11.21 5.16 17.94
N LEU A 160 -11.77 4.22 17.20
CA LEU A 160 -13.20 4.09 16.97
C LEU A 160 -13.84 3.28 18.10
N ALA A 161 -15.05 3.69 18.51
CA ALA A 161 -15.84 2.95 19.50
C ALA A 161 -16.29 1.58 18.98
N THR A 162 -16.54 1.47 17.66
CA THR A 162 -16.89 0.22 16.98
C THR A 162 -15.93 -0.04 15.83
N LYS A 163 -15.72 -1.32 15.49
CA LYS A 163 -14.85 -1.69 14.38
C LYS A 163 -15.47 -1.19 13.08
N ARG A 164 -14.70 -0.47 12.27
CA ARG A 164 -15.08 -0.22 10.88
C ARG A 164 -14.76 -1.46 10.06
N SER A 165 -15.79 -2.24 9.74
CA SER A 165 -15.70 -3.51 9.02
C SER A 165 -16.69 -3.50 7.85
N GLY A 166 -16.22 -3.68 6.63
CA GLY A 166 -17.07 -3.67 5.44
C GLY A 166 -16.36 -3.18 4.19
N VAL A 167 -17.16 -2.91 3.17
CA VAL A 167 -16.73 -2.39 1.86
C VAL A 167 -17.38 -1.02 1.68
N PHE A 168 -16.56 0.02 1.55
CA PHE A 168 -17.04 1.40 1.60
C PHE A 168 -16.82 2.07 0.25
N ASN A 169 -17.70 3.01 -0.10
CA ASN A 169 -17.55 3.85 -1.28
C ASN A 169 -16.57 4.98 -0.99
N HIS A 170 -15.71 5.27 -1.95
CA HIS A 170 -14.65 6.28 -1.89
C HIS A 170 -14.74 7.17 -3.10
N ARG A 171 -14.40 8.44 -2.93
CA ARG A 171 -14.26 9.42 -4.00
C ARG A 171 -12.79 9.81 -4.12
N ARG A 172 -12.28 9.84 -5.35
CA ARG A 172 -10.92 10.33 -5.64
C ARG A 172 -10.87 11.85 -5.73
N THR A 173 -9.68 12.43 -5.55
CA THR A 173 -9.42 13.82 -5.90
C THR A 173 -9.57 14.06 -7.41
N SER A 174 -10.00 15.27 -7.79
CA SER A 174 -10.04 15.71 -9.18
C SER A 174 -8.65 15.95 -9.75
N ASP A 175 -7.66 16.21 -8.88
CA ASP A 175 -6.29 16.48 -9.31
C ASP A 175 -5.67 15.22 -9.92
N PRO A 176 -4.98 15.33 -11.07
CA PRO A 176 -4.47 14.17 -11.75
C PRO A 176 -3.23 13.63 -11.02
N HIS A 177 -3.34 12.46 -10.40
CA HIS A 177 -2.21 11.74 -9.80
C HIS A 177 -1.93 10.41 -10.54
N PRO A 178 -0.67 10.09 -10.86
CA PRO A 178 -0.32 8.82 -11.51
C PRO A 178 -0.79 7.57 -10.73
N LEU A 179 -0.91 7.67 -9.40
CA LEU A 179 -1.35 6.58 -8.55
C LEU A 179 -2.82 6.20 -8.79
N LEU A 180 -3.64 7.18 -9.17
CA LEU A 180 -5.08 7.04 -9.39
C LEU A 180 -5.42 6.83 -10.87
N ARG A 181 -4.43 6.58 -11.74
CA ARG A 181 -4.71 6.41 -13.16
C ARG A 181 -5.66 5.23 -13.38
N GLY A 182 -6.76 5.48 -14.10
CA GLY A 182 -7.78 4.47 -14.40
C GLY A 182 -8.77 4.21 -13.25
N PHE A 183 -8.64 4.91 -12.13
CA PHE A 183 -9.68 4.88 -11.10
C PHE A 183 -10.92 5.59 -11.62
N ASP A 184 -12.08 4.98 -11.35
CA ASP A 184 -13.37 5.67 -11.42
C ASP A 184 -13.44 6.84 -10.43
N ASP A 185 -14.32 7.79 -10.69
CA ASP A 185 -14.52 8.95 -9.80
C ASP A 185 -15.00 8.52 -8.41
N GLU A 186 -15.81 7.48 -8.36
CA GLU A 186 -16.21 6.77 -7.15
C GLU A 186 -15.92 5.28 -7.27
N PHE A 187 -15.45 4.67 -6.19
CA PHE A 187 -15.04 3.26 -6.18
C PHE A 187 -15.12 2.65 -4.80
N PHE A 188 -15.10 1.32 -4.72
CA PHE A 188 -15.21 0.61 -3.44
C PHE A 188 -13.88 0.05 -2.95
N ALA A 189 -13.62 0.16 -1.65
CA ALA A 189 -12.52 -0.52 -0.99
C ALA A 189 -12.90 -1.07 0.39
N PRO A 190 -12.34 -2.23 0.80
CA PRO A 190 -12.64 -2.81 2.10
C PRO A 190 -11.85 -2.11 3.21
N HIS A 191 -12.46 -2.01 4.39
CA HIS A 191 -11.82 -1.58 5.63
C HIS A 191 -12.13 -2.58 6.75
N SER A 192 -11.13 -2.85 7.59
CA SER A 192 -11.26 -3.68 8.80
C SER A 192 -10.34 -3.12 9.89
N ARG A 193 -10.79 -2.10 10.62
CA ARG A 193 -9.94 -1.36 11.59
C ARG A 193 -10.69 -0.71 12.74
N PHE A 194 -9.97 -0.48 13.83
CA PHE A 194 -10.42 0.23 15.03
C PHE A 194 -9.85 1.65 15.15
N ALA A 195 -9.13 2.13 14.14
CA ALA A 195 -8.51 3.45 14.18
C ALA A 195 -8.81 4.21 12.88
N GLU A 196 -8.81 5.53 12.95
CA GLU A 196 -8.94 6.42 11.79
C GLU A 196 -8.05 7.65 11.95
N MET A 197 -7.75 8.34 10.86
CA MET A 197 -7.08 9.64 10.90
C MET A 197 -8.11 10.77 10.90
N ASP A 198 -7.78 11.89 11.52
CA ASP A 198 -8.49 13.14 11.29
C ASP A 198 -8.16 13.64 9.87
N ILE A 199 -9.14 13.56 8.97
CA ILE A 199 -8.90 13.87 7.55
C ILE A 199 -8.53 15.33 7.32
N GLU A 200 -9.06 16.26 8.12
CA GLU A 200 -8.72 17.67 7.99
C GLU A 200 -7.29 17.92 8.45
N GLN A 201 -6.85 17.24 9.51
CA GLN A 201 -5.47 17.31 9.96
C GLN A 201 -4.50 16.79 8.89
N VAL A 202 -4.86 15.69 8.21
CA VAL A 202 -4.06 15.14 7.11
C VAL A 202 -4.02 16.11 5.93
N ARG A 203 -5.16 16.71 5.52
CA ARG A 203 -5.20 17.68 4.41
C ARG A 203 -4.41 18.96 4.69
N GLN A 204 -4.36 19.40 5.95
CA GLN A 204 -3.63 20.60 6.35
C GLN A 204 -2.12 20.36 6.48
N HIS A 205 -1.66 19.11 6.50
CA HIS A 205 -0.24 18.80 6.63
C HIS A 205 0.53 19.23 5.36
N PRO A 206 1.61 20.01 5.47
CA PRO A 206 2.30 20.60 4.31
C PRO A 206 2.98 19.59 3.39
N ASP A 207 3.19 18.35 3.84
CA ASP A 207 3.90 17.30 3.11
C ASP A 207 3.01 16.18 2.60
N LEU A 208 1.69 16.25 2.80
CA LEU A 208 0.75 15.17 2.45
C LEU A 208 -0.35 15.67 1.51
N ASP A 209 -0.76 14.82 0.59
CA ASP A 209 -1.92 15.02 -0.27
C ASP A 209 -2.91 13.85 -0.09
N VAL A 210 -4.17 14.17 0.23
CA VAL A 210 -5.24 13.18 0.31
C VAL A 210 -5.77 12.91 -1.09
N LEU A 211 -5.59 11.68 -1.58
CA LEU A 211 -5.93 11.30 -2.94
C LEU A 211 -7.31 10.65 -3.05
N ALA A 212 -7.74 9.95 -2.01
CA ALA A 212 -9.07 9.35 -1.96
C ALA A 212 -9.60 9.28 -0.52
N GLU A 213 -10.90 9.49 -0.37
CA GLU A 213 -11.60 9.55 0.90
C GLU A 213 -13.00 8.95 0.79
N SER A 214 -13.62 8.65 1.93
CA SER A 214 -14.99 8.15 2.04
C SER A 214 -15.73 8.94 3.11
N ASP A 215 -16.98 9.27 2.89
CA ASP A 215 -17.83 9.89 3.91
C ASP A 215 -18.02 8.95 5.13
N ASP A 216 -18.06 7.63 4.87
CA ASP A 216 -18.26 6.61 5.91
C ASP A 216 -16.95 6.08 6.48
N ALA A 217 -15.89 6.00 5.65
CA ALA A 217 -14.62 5.42 6.05
C ALA A 217 -13.50 6.44 6.35
N GLY A 218 -13.64 7.71 6.01
CA GLY A 218 -12.61 8.73 6.16
C GLY A 218 -11.49 8.62 5.12
N ALA A 219 -10.28 9.05 5.47
CA ALA A 219 -9.13 8.98 4.56
C ALA A 219 -8.84 7.54 4.11
N TYR A 220 -8.57 7.35 2.82
CA TYR A 220 -8.26 6.04 2.23
C TYR A 220 -6.88 5.99 1.57
N ILE A 221 -6.58 6.85 0.61
CA ILE A 221 -5.25 6.95 -0.01
C ILE A 221 -4.68 8.33 0.28
N VAL A 222 -3.47 8.35 0.84
CA VAL A 222 -2.70 9.57 1.08
C VAL A 222 -1.30 9.37 0.54
N LEU A 223 -0.75 10.41 -0.10
CA LEU A 223 0.56 10.38 -0.72
C LEU A 223 1.42 11.49 -0.12
N SER A 224 2.68 11.20 0.18
CA SER A 224 3.64 12.25 0.53
C SER A 224 4.04 13.05 -0.70
N ARG A 225 4.25 14.36 -0.55
CA ARG A 225 4.53 15.29 -1.66
C ARG A 225 5.87 15.09 -2.36
N ASP A 226 6.76 14.30 -1.76
CA ASP A 226 7.99 13.80 -2.35
C ASP A 226 7.77 12.47 -3.14
N ASN A 227 6.53 11.99 -3.22
CA ASN A 227 6.11 10.74 -3.88
C ASN A 227 6.72 9.46 -3.29
N ARG A 228 7.34 9.55 -2.11
CA ARG A 228 8.07 8.42 -1.52
C ARG A 228 7.16 7.49 -0.74
N ASN A 229 6.23 8.04 0.03
CA ASN A 229 5.40 7.29 0.98
C ASN A 229 3.93 7.30 0.55
N VAL A 230 3.38 6.11 0.34
CA VAL A 230 1.98 5.86 0.00
C VAL A 230 1.29 5.22 1.19
N PHE A 231 0.23 5.83 1.69
CA PHE A 231 -0.54 5.34 2.81
C PHE A 231 -1.90 4.87 2.31
N VAL A 232 -2.28 3.63 2.65
CA VAL A 232 -3.58 3.05 2.30
C VAL A 232 -4.26 2.52 3.56
N MET A 233 -5.34 3.18 4.00
CA MET A 233 -6.00 2.89 5.28
C MET A 233 -7.06 1.77 5.20
N GLY A 234 -7.23 1.18 4.02
CA GLY A 234 -8.07 -0.01 3.78
C GLY A 234 -7.23 -1.21 3.39
N HIS A 235 -7.90 -2.23 2.86
CA HIS A 235 -7.30 -3.52 2.51
C HIS A 235 -7.55 -3.92 1.05
N PRO A 236 -7.03 -3.17 0.07
CA PRO A 236 -7.21 -3.48 -1.35
C PRO A 236 -6.80 -4.92 -1.75
N GLU A 237 -5.96 -5.57 -0.94
CA GLU A 237 -5.44 -6.94 -1.11
C GLU A 237 -6.41 -8.05 -0.70
N TYR A 238 -7.44 -7.74 0.09
CA TYR A 238 -8.37 -8.73 0.62
C TYR A 238 -9.08 -9.50 -0.50
N GLN A 239 -9.25 -10.80 -0.28
CA GLN A 239 -10.01 -11.66 -1.18
C GLN A 239 -11.49 -11.64 -0.83
N LYS A 240 -12.30 -12.24 -1.71
CA LYS A 240 -13.76 -12.35 -1.56
C LYS A 240 -14.15 -12.76 -0.15
N ASP A 241 -13.48 -13.74 0.45
CA ASP A 241 -13.92 -14.38 1.70
C ASP A 241 -13.25 -13.81 2.96
N THR A 242 -12.25 -12.92 2.84
CA THR A 242 -11.43 -12.48 3.99
C THR A 242 -12.27 -11.81 5.09
N LEU A 243 -13.21 -10.91 4.74
CA LEU A 243 -14.10 -10.28 5.73
C LEU A 243 -15.12 -11.28 6.32
N ASN A 244 -15.53 -12.29 5.55
CA ASN A 244 -16.39 -13.36 6.05
C ASN A 244 -15.66 -14.18 7.11
N ASP A 245 -14.41 -14.56 6.84
CA ASP A 245 -13.62 -15.39 7.74
C ASP A 245 -13.32 -14.64 9.04
N GLU A 246 -13.07 -13.33 8.98
CA GLU A 246 -12.99 -12.48 10.16
C GLU A 246 -14.32 -12.46 10.94
N TYR A 247 -15.45 -12.24 10.28
CA TYR A 247 -16.76 -12.17 10.92
C TYR A 247 -17.15 -13.50 11.59
N VAL A 248 -16.96 -14.63 10.90
CA VAL A 248 -17.25 -15.97 11.42
C VAL A 248 -16.35 -16.31 12.60
N ARG A 249 -15.04 -16.01 12.51
CA ARG A 249 -14.10 -16.19 13.62
C ARG A 249 -14.51 -15.38 14.83
N ASP A 250 -14.76 -14.08 14.66
CA ASP A 250 -15.06 -13.17 15.77
C ASP A 250 -16.41 -13.53 16.42
N LYS A 251 -17.39 -14.00 15.63
CA LYS A 251 -18.65 -14.57 16.14
C LYS A 251 -18.43 -15.85 16.94
N GLY A 252 -17.55 -16.74 16.48
CA GLY A 252 -17.18 -17.97 17.19
C GLY A 252 -16.41 -17.74 18.50
N LEU A 253 -15.86 -16.54 18.69
CA LEU A 253 -15.22 -16.08 19.92
C LEU A 253 -16.16 -15.30 20.85
N ASP A 254 -17.47 -15.30 20.57
CA ASP A 254 -18.50 -14.56 21.30
C ASP A 254 -18.25 -13.04 21.41
N LEU A 255 -17.51 -12.47 20.43
CA LEU A 255 -17.20 -11.03 20.39
C LEU A 255 -18.36 -10.17 19.85
N ASN A 256 -19.45 -10.81 19.40
CA ASN A 256 -20.62 -10.17 18.78
C ASN A 256 -20.25 -9.11 17.72
N PRO A 257 -19.48 -9.48 16.68
CA PRO A 257 -19.10 -8.53 15.64
C PRO A 257 -20.32 -8.05 14.85
N ASP A 258 -20.30 -6.79 14.44
CA ASP A 258 -21.25 -6.28 13.45
C ASP A 258 -21.04 -6.99 12.10
N ILE A 259 -22.13 -7.17 11.35
CA ILE A 259 -22.06 -7.68 9.97
C ILE A 259 -21.24 -6.68 9.14
N PRO A 260 -20.23 -7.14 8.37
CA PRO A 260 -19.46 -6.26 7.50
C PRO A 260 -20.37 -5.50 6.53
N GLN A 261 -20.30 -4.17 6.57
CA GLN A 261 -21.20 -3.31 5.82
C GLN A 261 -20.98 -3.45 4.30
N ASN A 262 -22.08 -3.46 3.53
CA ASN A 262 -22.07 -3.53 2.08
C ASN A 262 -21.29 -4.72 1.50
N TYR A 263 -21.05 -5.78 2.27
CA TYR A 263 -20.24 -6.91 1.85
C TYR A 263 -21.10 -8.07 1.35
N TYR A 264 -22.08 -8.51 2.14
CA TYR A 264 -23.03 -9.53 1.75
C TYR A 264 -24.17 -8.98 0.90
N ARG A 265 -24.78 -9.84 0.07
CA ARG A 265 -26.02 -9.48 -0.61
C ARG A 265 -27.12 -9.22 0.43
N GLN A 266 -27.75 -8.04 0.36
CA GLN A 266 -28.82 -7.64 1.27
C GLN A 266 -28.42 -7.64 2.76
N ASP A 267 -27.13 -7.49 3.05
CA ASP A 267 -26.57 -7.54 4.41
C ASP A 267 -26.91 -8.84 5.19
N ASP A 268 -27.14 -9.95 4.47
CA ASP A 268 -27.41 -11.27 5.05
C ASP A 268 -26.15 -12.15 5.02
N PRO A 269 -25.55 -12.50 6.17
CA PRO A 269 -24.35 -13.33 6.24
C PRO A 269 -24.55 -14.78 5.77
N ASN A 270 -25.78 -15.21 5.47
CA ASN A 270 -26.07 -16.49 4.83
C ASN A 270 -26.02 -16.43 3.30
N GLN A 271 -25.85 -15.24 2.72
CA GLN A 271 -25.73 -15.02 1.28
C GLN A 271 -24.27 -14.85 0.88
N ASP A 272 -24.00 -14.99 -0.43
CA ASP A 272 -22.68 -14.75 -0.99
C ASP A 272 -22.23 -13.27 -0.85
N PRO A 273 -20.96 -13.03 -0.49
CA PRO A 273 -20.34 -11.72 -0.62
C PRO A 273 -20.30 -11.20 -2.06
N ILE A 274 -20.41 -9.89 -2.23
CA ILE A 274 -20.29 -9.21 -3.51
C ILE A 274 -18.96 -8.47 -3.57
N VAL A 275 -18.06 -8.94 -4.45
CA VAL A 275 -16.76 -8.29 -4.68
C VAL A 275 -16.95 -7.02 -5.51
N ARG A 276 -16.54 -5.87 -4.95
CA ARG A 276 -16.61 -4.56 -5.61
C ARG A 276 -15.27 -3.81 -5.68
N TRP A 277 -14.19 -4.37 -5.13
CA TRP A 277 -12.93 -3.65 -4.91
C TRP A 277 -11.72 -4.20 -5.69
N HIS A 278 -11.80 -5.41 -6.28
CA HIS A 278 -10.66 -6.05 -6.92
C HIS A 278 -10.05 -5.21 -8.06
N SER A 279 -10.86 -4.49 -8.83
CA SER A 279 -10.41 -3.61 -9.92
C SER A 279 -9.48 -2.52 -9.39
N HIS A 280 -9.93 -1.77 -8.38
CA HIS A 280 -9.20 -0.64 -7.84
C HIS A 280 -8.02 -1.08 -6.98
N GLY A 281 -8.11 -2.23 -6.30
CA GLY A 281 -6.94 -2.84 -5.65
C GLY A 281 -5.85 -3.24 -6.66
N SER A 282 -6.24 -3.79 -7.82
CA SER A 282 -5.29 -4.12 -8.90
C SER A 282 -4.67 -2.88 -9.52
N LEU A 283 -5.49 -1.85 -9.80
CA LEU A 283 -5.02 -0.58 -10.35
C LEU A 283 -4.05 0.11 -9.38
N LEU A 284 -4.36 0.15 -8.09
CA LEU A 284 -3.51 0.75 -7.07
C LEU A 284 -2.10 0.16 -7.09
N ILE A 285 -1.98 -1.17 -7.01
CA ILE A 285 -0.68 -1.84 -6.96
C ILE A 285 0.04 -1.75 -8.30
N SER A 286 -0.69 -1.87 -9.42
CA SER A 286 -0.09 -1.71 -10.76
C SER A 286 0.44 -0.30 -10.98
N ASN A 287 -0.30 0.73 -10.57
CA ASN A 287 0.11 2.12 -10.66
C ASN A 287 1.27 2.44 -9.72
N TRP A 288 1.23 1.94 -8.48
CA TRP A 288 2.34 2.07 -7.53
C TRP A 288 3.62 1.45 -8.10
N LEU A 289 3.56 0.20 -8.57
CA LEU A 289 4.71 -0.48 -9.17
C LEU A 289 5.24 0.26 -10.41
N ASN A 290 4.36 0.76 -11.26
CA ASN A 290 4.80 1.38 -12.51
C ASN A 290 5.34 2.80 -12.32
N TYR A 291 4.63 3.65 -11.58
CA TYR A 291 4.96 5.08 -11.50
C TYR A 291 5.83 5.44 -10.29
N TYR A 292 5.74 4.69 -9.20
CA TYR A 292 6.42 5.00 -7.94
C TYR A 292 7.56 4.04 -7.61
N VAL A 293 7.54 2.82 -8.13
CA VAL A 293 8.65 1.88 -8.00
C VAL A 293 9.51 1.93 -9.25
N TYR A 294 8.97 1.57 -10.42
CA TYR A 294 9.77 1.42 -11.63
C TYR A 294 10.28 2.74 -12.24
N GLN A 295 9.41 3.73 -12.41
CA GLN A 295 9.79 4.97 -13.09
C GLN A 295 10.55 5.94 -12.18
N LEU A 296 10.36 5.87 -10.85
CA LEU A 296 11.11 6.69 -9.89
C LEU A 296 12.51 6.14 -9.64
N THR A 297 12.68 4.82 -9.66
CA THR A 297 13.92 4.25 -9.14
C THR A 297 15.07 4.47 -10.12
N PRO A 298 16.25 4.94 -9.66
CA PRO A 298 17.46 4.87 -10.44
C PRO A 298 17.73 3.47 -10.98
N TYR A 299 18.35 3.41 -12.15
CA TYR A 299 18.80 2.14 -12.69
C TYR A 299 19.81 1.46 -11.74
N ASP A 300 20.79 2.23 -11.23
CA ASP A 300 21.75 1.77 -10.24
C ASP A 300 21.27 2.08 -8.82
N LEU A 301 20.90 1.04 -8.08
CA LEU A 301 20.45 1.15 -6.70
C LEU A 301 21.55 1.61 -5.74
N SER A 302 22.83 1.63 -6.13
CA SER A 302 23.90 2.17 -5.27
C SER A 302 23.86 3.69 -5.14
N ASP A 303 23.14 4.41 -6.02
CA ASP A 303 22.94 5.85 -5.97
C ASP A 303 21.45 6.21 -5.86
N MET A 304 20.94 6.22 -4.62
CA MET A 304 19.55 6.58 -4.30
C MET A 304 19.28 8.09 -4.37
N ASN A 305 20.25 8.93 -4.73
CA ASN A 305 20.08 10.40 -4.83
C ASN A 305 19.57 10.86 -6.22
N ALA A 306 19.42 9.94 -7.18
CA ALA A 306 19.00 10.27 -8.53
C ALA A 306 17.57 10.82 -8.52
N LYS A 307 17.45 12.14 -8.74
CA LYS A 307 16.16 12.82 -8.88
C LYS A 307 15.43 12.41 -10.14
N THR A 308 14.12 12.29 -10.05
CA THR A 308 13.30 11.81 -11.16
C THR A 308 12.79 12.97 -12.02
N PRO A 309 12.46 12.74 -13.31
CA PRO A 309 12.11 13.83 -14.24
C PRO A 309 10.91 14.70 -13.84
N TRP A 310 10.12 14.30 -12.85
CA TRP A 310 8.96 15.05 -12.37
C TRP A 310 9.20 15.75 -11.03
N GLU A 311 10.23 15.38 -10.27
CA GLU A 311 10.68 16.15 -9.10
C GLU A 311 11.27 17.51 -9.50
N SER A 312 11.68 17.66 -10.77
CA SER A 312 12.23 18.91 -11.31
C SER A 312 11.19 19.90 -11.82
N LYS A 313 9.90 19.52 -11.83
CA LYS A 313 8.79 20.43 -12.18
C LYS A 313 8.00 20.80 -10.92
N LYS A 314 8.57 21.67 -10.08
CA LYS A 314 7.84 22.48 -9.09
C LYS A 314 8.28 23.93 -9.22
#